data_AF-A0A965FMV5-F1
#
_entry.id   AF-A0A965FMV5-F1
#
_cell.length_a   1.000
_cell.length_b   1.000
_cell.length_c   1.000
_cell.angle_alpha   90.00
_cell.angle_beta   90.00
_cell.angle_gamma   90.00
#
_symmetry.space_group_name_H-M   'P 1'
#
loop_
_entity.id
_entity.type
_entity.pdbx_description
1 polymer ?
#
loop_
_entity_poly.entity_id
_entity_poly.type
_entity_poly.pdbx_seq_one_letter_code
_entity_poly.pdbx_strand_id
1 'polypeptide(L)'
;MNSLLQQRLRQFLVHSYLYYKLDESIINDTEYDRICMELRDLLKKHPEEDLPFRKIAEKALGDEASGYSIRQYPPSIISASMHLLYQNNYRQQMSFTHFLERFGARVATESHG
;
A
#
# COMPACT_ATOMS: atom_id res chain seq x y z
N MET A 1 19.43 -3.49 -1.50
CA MET A 1 18.91 -2.45 -2.41
C MET A 1 17.57 -2.94 -2.95
N ASN A 2 16.48 -2.19 -2.73
CA ASN A 2 15.20 -2.49 -3.39
C ASN A 2 15.23 -1.90 -4.81
N SER A 3 14.75 -2.64 -5.82
CA SER A 3 14.62 -2.09 -7.18
C SER A 3 13.55 -1.01 -7.24
N LEU A 4 13.63 -0.11 -8.24
CA LEU A 4 12.61 0.92 -8.45
C LEU A 4 11.22 0.28 -8.69
N LEU A 5 11.17 -0.85 -9.40
CA LEU A 5 9.95 -1.63 -9.59
C LEU A 5 9.36 -2.08 -8.24
N GLN A 6 10.18 -2.66 -7.38
CA GLN A 6 9.74 -3.10 -6.05
C GLN A 6 9.26 -1.92 -5.17
N GLN A 7 9.90 -0.75 -5.30
CA GLN A 7 9.46 0.46 -4.62
C GLN A 7 8.08 0.93 -5.10
N ARG A 8 7.88 1.01 -6.43
CA ARG A 8 6.61 1.43 -7.02
C ARG A 8 5.48 0.44 -6.77
N LEU A 9 5.76 -0.86 -6.78
CA LEU A 9 4.82 -1.91 -6.37
C LEU A 9 4.28 -1.66 -4.96
N ARG A 10 5.17 -1.42 -4.00
CA ARG A 10 4.76 -1.15 -2.61
C ARG A 10 3.98 0.15 -2.50
N GLN A 11 4.44 1.22 -3.13
CA GLN A 11 3.74 2.52 -3.08
C GLN A 11 2.33 2.40 -3.66
N PHE A 12 2.18 1.79 -4.83
CA PHE A 12 0.88 1.54 -5.43
C PHE A 12 -0.06 0.82 -4.46
N LEU A 13 0.39 -0.28 -3.86
CA LEU A 13 -0.46 -1.08 -2.94
C LEU A 13 -0.79 -0.33 -1.65
N VAL A 14 0.17 0.38 -1.06
CA VAL A 14 -0.04 1.17 0.16
C VAL A 14 -1.06 2.27 -0.08
N HIS A 15 -0.86 3.11 -1.10
CA HIS A 15 -1.78 4.22 -1.36
C HIS A 15 -3.16 3.74 -1.79
N SER A 16 -3.23 2.61 -2.52
CA SER A 16 -4.52 1.98 -2.84
C SER A 16 -5.26 1.49 -1.59
N TYR A 17 -4.54 0.90 -0.62
CA TYR A 17 -5.15 0.45 0.62
C TYR A 17 -5.67 1.63 1.45
N LEU A 18 -4.87 2.69 1.59
CA LEU A 18 -5.29 3.91 2.29
C LEU A 18 -6.59 4.46 1.69
N TYR A 19 -6.60 4.66 0.38
CA TYR A 19 -7.75 5.28 -0.30
C TYR A 19 -8.99 4.38 -0.29
N TYR A 20 -8.87 3.12 -0.76
CA TYR A 20 -10.05 2.27 -0.97
C TYR A 20 -10.51 1.48 0.27
N LYS A 21 -9.65 1.31 1.29
CA LYS A 21 -10.01 0.56 2.50
C LYS A 21 -10.16 1.42 3.75
N LEU A 22 -9.39 2.50 3.86
CA LEU A 22 -9.43 3.37 5.02
C LEU A 22 -10.15 4.69 4.77
N ASP A 23 -10.53 4.98 3.51
CA ASP A 23 -11.08 6.29 3.10
C ASP A 23 -10.14 7.44 3.47
N GLU A 24 -8.83 7.18 3.35
CA GLU A 24 -7.75 8.08 3.77
C GLU A 24 -6.76 8.31 2.63
N SER A 25 -6.17 9.50 2.57
CA SER A 25 -5.10 9.77 1.62
C SER A 25 -4.00 10.64 2.22
N ILE A 26 -2.78 10.36 1.78
CA ILE A 26 -1.56 11.09 2.15
C ILE A 26 -0.87 11.72 0.94
N ILE A 27 -1.32 11.37 -0.27
CA ILE A 27 -0.88 11.95 -1.55
C ILE A 27 -2.11 12.39 -2.34
N ASN A 28 -1.94 13.31 -3.28
CA ASN A 28 -3.05 13.68 -4.16
C ASN A 28 -3.20 12.70 -5.34
N ASP A 29 -4.32 12.80 -6.05
CA ASP A 29 -4.64 11.94 -7.20
C ASP A 29 -3.58 12.02 -8.30
N THR A 30 -3.01 13.19 -8.56
CA THR A 30 -1.96 13.36 -9.59
C THR A 30 -0.68 12.58 -9.24
N GLU A 31 -0.31 12.54 -7.97
CA GLU A 31 0.82 11.73 -7.50
C GLU A 31 0.53 10.23 -7.59
N TYR A 32 -0.70 9.83 -7.26
CA TYR A 32 -1.13 8.44 -7.37
C TYR A 32 -1.16 7.96 -8.82
N ASP A 33 -1.70 8.76 -9.74
CA ASP A 33 -1.72 8.48 -11.18
C ASP A 33 -0.31 8.34 -11.73
N ARG A 34 0.62 9.20 -11.29
CA ARG A 34 2.04 9.10 -11.66
C ARG A 34 2.62 7.76 -11.22
N ILE A 35 2.35 7.32 -10.00
CA ILE A 35 2.81 6.01 -9.50
C ILE A 35 2.24 4.87 -10.36
N CYS A 36 0.96 4.92 -10.73
CA CYS A 36 0.32 3.91 -11.56
C CYS A 36 0.95 3.84 -12.97
N MET A 37 1.18 5.00 -13.59
CA MET A 37 1.84 5.10 -14.90
C MET A 37 3.27 4.56 -14.86
N GLU A 38 4.09 5.01 -13.91
CA GLU A 38 5.47 4.57 -13.76
C GLU A 38 5.55 3.07 -13.47
N LEU A 39 4.69 2.55 -12.59
CA LEU A 39 4.64 1.12 -12.29
C LEU A 39 4.29 0.29 -13.54
N ARG A 40 3.30 0.74 -14.32
CA ARG A 40 2.92 0.07 -15.57
C ARG A 40 4.10 0.01 -16.55
N ASP A 41 4.86 1.09 -16.68
CA ASP A 41 6.02 1.14 -17.56
C ASP A 41 7.17 0.27 -17.04
N LEU A 42 7.40 0.22 -15.72
CA LEU A 42 8.40 -0.64 -15.11
C LEU A 42 8.05 -2.13 -15.27
N LEU A 43 6.79 -2.52 -15.09
CA LEU A 43 6.34 -3.90 -15.29
C LEU A 43 6.58 -4.39 -16.73
N LYS A 44 6.42 -3.50 -17.72
CA LYS A 44 6.73 -3.78 -19.12
C LYS A 44 8.23 -3.87 -19.41
N LYS A 45 9.04 -3.06 -18.74
CA LYS A 45 10.50 -3.02 -18.91
C LYS A 45 11.21 -4.21 -18.27
N HIS A 46 10.60 -4.79 -17.23
CA HIS A 46 11.16 -5.88 -16.44
C HIS A 46 10.21 -7.08 -16.41
N PRO A 47 9.81 -7.68 -17.54
CA PRO A 47 8.82 -8.75 -17.55
C PRO A 47 9.27 -10.03 -16.82
N GLU A 48 10.57 -10.29 -16.73
CA GLU A 48 11.17 -11.47 -16.12
C GLU A 48 11.34 -11.39 -14.59
N GLU A 49 11.22 -10.20 -13.99
CA GLU A 49 11.41 -10.03 -12.54
C GLU A 49 10.20 -10.53 -11.74
N ASP A 50 10.32 -11.70 -11.10
CA ASP A 50 9.29 -12.19 -10.16
C ASP A 50 9.48 -11.55 -8.77
N LEU A 51 8.80 -10.42 -8.56
CA LEU A 51 8.82 -9.69 -7.29
C LEU A 51 7.56 -9.97 -6.46
N PRO A 52 7.67 -9.93 -5.13
CA PRO A 52 6.51 -9.98 -4.25
C PRO A 52 5.46 -8.94 -4.66
N PHE A 53 4.19 -9.37 -4.63
CA PHE A 53 3.02 -8.55 -4.95
C PHE A 53 2.84 -8.14 -6.42
N ARG A 54 3.77 -8.52 -7.31
CA ARG A 54 3.68 -8.24 -8.76
C ARG A 54 2.33 -8.66 -9.34
N LYS A 55 1.93 -9.91 -9.12
CA LYS A 55 0.67 -10.47 -9.64
C LYS A 55 -0.57 -9.68 -9.20
N ILE A 56 -0.56 -9.17 -7.96
CA ILE A 56 -1.66 -8.37 -7.42
C ILE A 56 -1.72 -7.02 -8.15
N ALA A 57 -0.57 -6.37 -8.31
CA ALA A 57 -0.48 -5.08 -8.98
C ALA A 57 -0.77 -5.15 -10.49
N GLU A 58 -0.26 -6.17 -11.18
CA GLU A 58 -0.52 -6.39 -12.61
C GLU A 58 -2.00 -6.61 -12.89
N LYS A 59 -2.65 -7.44 -12.07
CA LYS A 59 -4.10 -7.66 -12.18
C LYS A 59 -4.88 -6.36 -11.97
N ALA A 60 -4.56 -5.62 -10.92
CA ALA A 60 -5.26 -4.38 -10.60
C ALA A 60 -5.10 -3.30 -11.69
N LEU A 61 -3.87 -3.10 -12.17
CA LEU A 61 -3.58 -2.17 -13.26
C LEU A 61 -4.16 -2.63 -14.61
N GLY A 62 -4.34 -3.93 -14.82
CA GLY A 62 -4.95 -4.48 -16.03
C GLY A 62 -6.46 -4.28 -16.08
N ASP A 63 -7.16 -4.60 -15.00
CA ASP A 63 -8.63 -4.57 -14.95
C ASP A 63 -9.18 -3.14 -14.91
N GLU A 64 -8.58 -2.26 -14.11
CA GLU A 64 -9.15 -0.94 -13.79
C GLU A 64 -8.13 0.21 -13.83
N ALA A 65 -6.89 -0.06 -14.25
CA ALA A 65 -5.79 0.90 -14.21
C ALA A 65 -5.57 1.57 -12.84
N SER A 66 -6.08 0.96 -11.76
CA SER A 66 -6.07 1.50 -10.40
C SER A 66 -6.11 0.38 -9.36
N GLY A 67 -6.02 0.73 -8.07
CA GLY A 67 -6.11 -0.21 -6.96
C GLY A 67 -7.52 -0.64 -6.56
N TYR A 68 -8.59 -0.16 -7.21
CA TYR A 68 -9.98 -0.37 -6.78
C TYR A 68 -10.39 -1.86 -6.72
N SER A 69 -9.93 -2.65 -7.69
CA SER A 69 -10.24 -4.07 -7.81
C SER A 69 -9.56 -4.95 -6.75
N ILE A 70 -8.62 -4.40 -5.97
CA ILE A 70 -7.87 -5.15 -4.97
C ILE A 70 -8.77 -5.44 -3.76
N ARG A 71 -9.11 -6.72 -3.58
CA ARG A 71 -9.94 -7.17 -2.46
C ARG A 71 -9.12 -7.54 -1.22
N GLN A 72 -7.98 -8.20 -1.42
CA GLN A 72 -7.13 -8.68 -0.33
C GLN A 72 -5.73 -8.09 -0.46
N TYR A 73 -5.26 -7.48 0.62
CA TYR A 73 -3.93 -6.91 0.71
C TYR A 73 -3.03 -7.79 1.59
N PRO A 74 -1.75 -7.95 1.24
CA PRO A 74 -0.80 -8.64 2.08
C PRO A 74 -0.67 -7.97 3.46
N PRO A 75 -0.49 -8.74 4.56
CA PRO A 75 -0.35 -8.17 5.90
C PRO A 75 0.76 -7.11 6.03
N SER A 76 1.87 -7.30 5.30
CA SER A 76 2.97 -6.32 5.28
C SER A 76 2.59 -4.99 4.63
N ILE A 77 1.70 -4.98 3.63
CA ILE A 77 1.16 -3.76 3.04
C ILE A 77 0.20 -3.08 4.00
N ILE A 78 -0.68 -3.86 4.65
CA ILE A 78 -1.63 -3.32 5.65
C ILE A 78 -0.86 -2.65 6.79
N SER A 79 0.13 -3.35 7.36
CA SER A 79 0.98 -2.83 8.43
C SER A 79 1.72 -1.56 7.99
N ALA A 80 2.37 -1.58 6.82
CA ALA A 80 3.06 -0.41 6.29
C ALA A 80 2.12 0.78 6.08
N SER A 81 0.91 0.54 5.58
CA SER A 81 -0.10 1.58 5.37
C SER A 81 -0.55 2.21 6.67
N MET A 82 -0.84 1.39 7.69
CA MET A 82 -1.23 1.85 9.03
C MET A 82 -0.13 2.69 9.67
N HIS A 83 1.12 2.22 9.62
CA HIS A 83 2.26 2.98 10.14
C HIS A 83 2.47 4.30 9.39
N LEU A 84 2.35 4.29 8.06
CA LEU A 84 2.55 5.48 7.24
C LEU A 84 1.46 6.53 7.50
N LEU A 85 0.19 6.12 7.53
CA LEU A 85 -0.95 6.99 7.85
C LEU A 85 -0.80 7.58 9.25
N TYR A 86 -0.43 6.75 10.23
CA TYR A 86 -0.18 7.21 11.59
C TYR A 86 0.91 8.30 11.61
N GLN A 87 2.07 8.04 10.99
CA GLN A 87 3.19 8.98 10.99
C GLN A 87 2.84 10.30 10.32
N ASN A 88 2.04 10.27 9.24
CA ASN A 88 1.71 11.45 8.44
C ASN A 88 0.58 12.29 9.08
N ASN A 89 -0.51 11.66 9.51
CA ASN A 89 -1.75 12.37 9.87
C ASN A 89 -1.99 12.41 11.39
N TYR A 90 -1.58 11.38 12.13
CA TYR A 90 -2.10 11.12 13.48
C TYR A 90 -1.06 11.15 14.61
N ARG A 91 0.24 11.17 14.29
CA ARG A 91 1.34 11.08 15.27
C ARG A 91 1.28 12.15 16.37
N GLN A 92 0.81 13.34 16.03
CA GLN A 92 0.70 14.46 16.97
C GLN A 92 -0.61 14.46 17.76
N GLN A 93 -1.57 13.61 17.38
CA GLN A 93 -2.93 13.60 17.94
C GLN A 93 -3.15 12.47 18.94
N MET A 94 -2.54 11.30 18.72
CA MET A 94 -2.75 10.11 19.55
C MET A 94 -1.56 9.14 19.46
N SER A 95 -1.53 8.14 20.36
CA SER A 95 -0.57 7.05 20.26
C SER A 95 -0.96 6.04 19.17
N PHE A 96 0.02 5.27 18.70
CA PHE A 96 -0.21 4.27 17.65
C PHE A 96 -1.26 3.22 18.03
N THR A 97 -1.31 2.81 19.30
CA THR A 97 -2.31 1.84 19.79
C THR A 97 -3.73 2.38 19.65
N HIS A 98 -3.99 3.62 20.09
CA HIS A 98 -5.31 4.25 19.97
C HIS A 98 -5.69 4.49 18.50
N PHE A 99 -4.70 4.82 17.66
CA PHE A 99 -4.91 4.92 16.22
C PHE A 99 -5.39 3.57 15.62
N LEU A 100 -4.75 2.46 15.97
CA LEU A 100 -5.16 1.15 15.47
C LEU A 100 -6.58 0.77 15.93
N GLU A 101 -6.92 1.06 17.18
CA GLU A 101 -8.25 0.82 17.73
C GLU A 101 -9.35 1.55 16.94
N ARG A 102 -9.08 2.77 16.47
CA ARG A 102 -10.01 3.55 15.63
C ARG A 102 -10.35 2.85 14.32
N PHE A 103 -9.37 2.15 13.73
CA PHE A 103 -9.56 1.38 12.50
C PHE A 103 -9.96 -0.08 12.75
N GLY A 104 -10.32 -0.43 14.00
CA GLY A 104 -10.67 -1.81 14.38
C GLY A 104 -9.51 -2.80 14.30
N ALA A 105 -8.27 -2.31 14.16
CA ALA A 105 -7.06 -3.11 14.14
C ALA A 105 -6.48 -3.26 15.55
N ARG A 106 -5.75 -4.35 15.78
CA ARG A 106 -5.02 -4.59 17.03
C ARG A 106 -3.58 -4.97 16.72
N VAL A 107 -2.67 -4.56 17.60
CA VAL A 107 -1.29 -5.06 17.57
C VAL A 107 -1.34 -6.55 17.89
N ALA A 108 -0.82 -7.39 17.00
CA ALA A 108 -0.60 -8.79 17.33
C ALA A 108 0.48 -8.86 18.41
N THR A 109 0.08 -9.18 19.64
CA THR A 109 1.03 -9.56 20.68
C THR A 109 1.48 -10.98 20.37
N GLU A 110 2.67 -11.14 19.80
CA GLU A 110 3.30 -12.44 19.77
C GLU A 110 3.62 -12.83 21.22
N SER A 111 2.78 -13.68 21.78
CA SER A 111 3.10 -14.40 23.02
C SER A 111 4.21 -15.39 22.69
N HIS A 112 5.47 -14.96 22.81
CA HIS A 112 6.58 -15.90 22.92
C HIS A 112 6.48 -16.53 24.32
N GLY A 113 5.78 -17.66 24.38
CA GLY A 113 5.82 -18.59 25.50
C GLY A 113 7.03 -19.51 25.42
#